data_AF-A0A934EI51-F1
#
_entry.id   AF-A0A934EI51-F1
#
_cell.length_a   1.000
_cell.length_b   1.000
_cell.length_c   1.000
_cell.angle_alpha   90.00
_cell.angle_beta   90.00
_cell.angle_gamma   90.00
#
_symmetry.space_group_name_H-M   'P 1'
#
loop_
_entity.id
_entity.type
_entity.pdbx_description
1 polymer ?
#
loop_
_entity_poly.entity_id
_entity_poly.type
_entity_poly.pdbx_seq_one_letter_code
_entity_poly.pdbx_strand_id
1 'polypeptide(L)' 'MKEFNVTQDEKGDWIVTSDKIPGFIARGKSQQEAVEKMIKAFRMYYPCGECKDK' A
#
# COMPACT_ATOMS: atom_id res chain seq x y z
N MET A 1 -6.24 12.90 4.26
CA MET A 1 -5.49 12.09 3.28
C MET A 1 -4.23 11.53 3.95
N LYS A 2 -4.37 10.42 4.68
CA LYS A 2 -3.26 9.56 5.12
C LYS A 2 -3.77 8.13 4.92
N GLU A 3 -3.86 7.71 3.67
CA GLU A 3 -4.41 6.39 3.31
C GLU A 3 -3.34 5.29 3.37
N PHE A 4 -2.08 5.65 3.57
CA PHE A 4 -0.96 4.74 3.66
C PHE A 4 -0.08 5.12 4.86
N ASN A 5 0.27 4.13 5.66
CA ASN A 5 1.22 4.26 6.74
C ASN A 5 2.57 3.71 6.27
N VAL A 6 3.58 4.57 6.21
CA VAL A 6 4.92 4.23 5.71
C VAL A 6 5.87 4.23 6.89
N THR A 7 6.58 3.12 7.06
CA THR A 7 7.52 2.87 8.16
C THR A 7 8.77 2.20 7.61
N GLN A 8 9.90 2.35 8.29
CA GLN A 8 11.15 1.68 7.91
C GLN A 8 11.54 0.69 9.02
N ASP A 9 11.92 -0.52 8.62
CA ASP A 9 12.38 -1.56 9.51
C ASP A 9 13.86 -1.35 9.89
N GLU A 10 14.33 -2.01 10.95
CA GLU A 10 15.73 -1.91 11.43
C GLU A 10 16.75 -2.37 10.37
N LYS A 11 16.32 -3.17 9.39
CA LYS A 11 17.14 -3.61 8.25
C LYS A 11 17.25 -2.56 7.13
N GLY A 12 16.54 -1.44 7.24
CA GLY A 12 16.46 -0.41 6.22
C GLY A 12 15.38 -0.65 5.17
N ASP A 13 14.62 -1.74 5.26
CA ASP A 13 13.49 -2.04 4.38
C ASP A 13 12.30 -1.12 4.68
N TRP A 14 11.62 -0.67 3.62
CA TRP A 14 10.42 0.15 3.70
C TRP A 14 9.18 -0.71 3.75
N ILE A 15 8.34 -0.44 4.74
CA ILE A 15 7.08 -1.13 5.01
C ILE A 15 5.94 -0.13 4.83
N VAL A 16 5.02 -0.44 3.92
CA VAL A 16 3.82 0.34 3.66
C VAL A 16 2.60 -0.51 4.03
N THR A 17 1.75 0.03 4.90
CA THR A 17 0.46 -0.55 5.28
C THR A 17 -0.67 0.42 4.96
N SER A 18 -1.91 -0.08 4.90
CA SER A 18 -3.08 0.76 4.66
C SER A 18 -4.28 0.23 5.41
N ASP A 19 -5.05 1.14 6.00
CA ASP A 19 -6.30 0.83 6.67
C ASP A 19 -7.39 0.31 5.71
N LYS A 20 -7.30 0.62 4.41
CA LYS A 20 -8.28 0.09 3.43
C LYS A 20 -8.01 -1.36 3.06
N ILE A 21 -6.77 -1.86 3.19
CA ILE A 21 -6.45 -3.28 2.97
C ILE A 21 -5.88 -3.86 4.27
N PRO A 22 -6.73 -4.10 5.27
CA PRO A 22 -6.28 -4.67 6.53
C PRO A 22 -5.64 -6.04 6.27
N GLY A 23 -4.44 -6.25 6.81
CA GLY A 23 -3.66 -7.48 6.63
C GLY A 23 -2.72 -7.50 5.43
N PHE A 24 -2.78 -6.51 4.51
CA PHE A 24 -1.80 -6.39 3.43
C PHE A 24 -0.65 -5.45 3.83
N ILE A 25 0.56 -5.98 3.76
CA ILE A 25 1.80 -5.26 4.11
C ILE A 25 2.72 -5.30 2.89
N ALA A 26 2.97 -4.14 2.29
CA ALA A 26 3.92 -4.01 1.19
C ALA A 26 5.32 -3.72 1.73
N ARG A 27 6.29 -4.57 1.37
CA ARG A 27 7.71 -4.39 1.73
C ARG A 27 8.55 -4.09 0.50
N GLY A 28 9.50 -3.18 0.58
CA GLY A 28 10.44 -2.88 -0.49
C GLY A 28 11.74 -2.28 0.00
N LYS A 29 12.81 -2.41 -0.79
CA LYS A 29 14.13 -1.85 -0.44
C LYS A 29 14.16 -0.33 -0.43
N SER A 30 13.24 0.29 -1.15
CA SER A 30 13.05 1.74 -1.24
C SER A 30 11.59 2.09 -0.97
N GLN A 31 11.36 3.30 -0.45
CA GLN A 31 10.01 3.80 -0.20
C GLN A 31 9.12 3.69 -1.45
N GLN A 32 9.66 4.07 -2.61
CA GLN A 32 8.96 4.01 -3.90
C GLN A 32 8.50 2.59 -4.24
N GLU A 33 9.39 1.60 -4.11
CA GLU A 33 9.07 0.19 -4.39
C GLU A 33 7.96 -0.34 -3.48
N ALA A 34 8.02 -0.02 -2.19
CA ALA A 34 7.01 -0.42 -1.22
C ALA A 34 5.64 0.23 -1.52
N VAL A 35 5.65 1.51 -1.91
CA VAL A 35 4.43 2.24 -2.32
C VAL A 35 3.85 1.68 -3.62
N GLU A 36 4.67 1.40 -4.64
CA GLU A 36 4.20 0.81 -5.89
C GLU A 36 3.56 -0.57 -5.69
N LYS A 37 4.15 -1.41 -4.82
CA LYS A 37 3.55 -2.70 -4.43
C LYS A 37 2.20 -2.51 -3.75
N MET A 38 2.08 -1.52 -2.86
CA MET A 38 0.80 -1.18 -2.23
C MET A 38 -0.24 -0.72 -3.27
N ILE A 39 0.12 0.20 -4.17
CA ILE A 39 -0.78 0.68 -5.23
C ILE A 39 -1.23 -0.47 -6.14
N LYS A 40 -0.34 -1.39 -6.49
CA LYS A 40 -0.67 -2.57 -7.30
C LYS A 40 -1.65 -3.49 -6.57
N ALA A 41 -1.44 -3.73 -5.28
CA ALA A 41 -2.37 -4.50 -4.46
C ALA A 41 -3.72 -3.79 -4.37
N PHE A 42 -3.74 -2.47 -4.19
CA PHE A 42 -4.95 -1.67 -4.24
C PHE A 42 -5.73 -1.83 -5.54
N ARG A 43 -5.07 -1.78 -6.69
CA ARG A 43 -5.71 -2.02 -7.98
C ARG A 43 -6.23 -3.45 -8.13
N MET A 44 -5.63 -4.42 -7.44
CA MET A 44 -6.07 -5.81 -7.50
C MET A 44 -7.26 -6.09 -6.58
N TYR A 45 -7.26 -5.52 -5.36
CA TYR A 45 -8.34 -5.65 -4.38
C TYR A 45 -9.51 -4.71 -4.67
N TYR A 46 -9.23 -3.56 -5.27
CA TYR A 46 -10.20 -2.55 -5.72
C TYR A 46 -10.02 -2.28 -7.22
N PRO A 47 -10.26 -3.28 -8.10
CA PRO A 47 -10.10 -3.13 -9.55
C PRO A 47 -11.13 -2.18 -10.15
N CYS A 48 -12.31 -2.13 -9.52
CA CYS A 48 -13.27 -1.06 -9.72
C CYS A 48 -12.89 0.08 -8.77
N GLY A 49 -11.85 0.84 -9.12
CA GLY A 49 -11.43 2.00 -8.32
C GLY A 49 -12.65 2.86 -8.05
N GLU A 50 -12.99 3.07 -6.77
CA GLU A 50 -14.28 3.60 -6.30
C GLU A 50 -15.35 3.39 -7.36
N CYS A 51 -15.89 2.17 -7.47
CA CYS A 51 -17.10 1.90 -8.25
C CYS A 51 -18.16 2.92 -7.77
N LYS A 52 -18.15 4.11 -8.36
CA LYS A 52 -19.12 5.18 -8.18
C LYS A 52 -20.29 4.67 -8.98
N ASP A 53 -21.10 3.88 -8.31
CA ASP A 53 -22.48 3.70 -8.67
C ASP A 53 -23.12 5.10 -8.65
N LYS A 54 -23.17 5.75 -9.82
CA LYS A 54 -24.05 6.86 -10.12
C LYS A 54 -24.17 7.08 -11.63
#